data_AF-A0A4V2Q1B5-F1
#
_entry.id   AF-A0A4V2Q1B5-F1
#
_cell.length_a   1.000
_cell.length_b   1.000
_cell.length_c   1.000
_cell.angle_alpha   90.00
_cell.angle_beta   90.00
_cell.angle_gamma   90.00
#
_symmetry.space_group_name_H-M   'P 1'
#
loop_
_entity.id
_entity.type
_entity.pdbx_description
1 polymer ?
#
loop_
_entity_poly.entity_id
_entity_poly.type
_entity_poly.pdbx_seq_one_letter_code
_entity_poly.pdbx_strand_id
1 'polypeptide(L)'
;MTKRYIVEVCFEDEGLLELPVDATYTLAAFTGETDMQVSVFETLDENLAAQWTQILDAKDRAYVARVMDGNKLVSQQCTRNPGWRAT
;
A
#
# COMPACT_ATOMS: atom_id res chain seq x y z
N MET A 1 -6.85 -4.54 19.88
CA MET A 1 -6.83 -3.34 19.04
C MET A 1 -7.01 -3.77 17.60
N THR A 2 -7.62 -2.93 16.76
CA THR A 2 -7.87 -3.28 15.35
C THR A 2 -6.63 -2.96 14.52
N LYS A 3 -6.12 -3.96 13.80
CA LYS A 3 -4.98 -3.79 12.88
C LYS A 3 -5.42 -2.94 11.68
N ARG A 4 -4.52 -2.10 11.19
CA ARG A 4 -4.68 -1.35 9.93
C ARG A 4 -3.63 -1.83 8.95
N TYR A 5 -4.07 -2.13 7.74
CA TYR A 5 -3.23 -2.59 6.64
C TYR A 5 -3.08 -1.45 5.65
N ILE A 6 -1.85 -1.06 5.38
CA ILE A 6 -1.51 0.07 4.53
C ILE A 6 -0.65 -0.43 3.38
N VAL A 7 -1.01 -0.11 2.14
CA VAL A 7 -0.22 -0.41 0.95
C VAL A 7 0.10 0.90 0.22
N GLU A 8 1.38 1.16 0.01
CA GLU A 8 1.89 2.33 -0.69
C GLU A 8 2.42 1.90 -2.05
N VAL A 9 1.99 2.60 -3.10
CA VAL A 9 2.36 2.33 -4.49
C VAL A 9 2.68 3.63 -5.21
N CYS A 10 3.38 3.53 -6.35
CA CYS A 10 3.52 4.66 -7.25
C CYS A 10 2.14 5.11 -7.72
N PHE A 11 1.90 6.42 -7.82
CA PHE A 11 0.63 6.95 -8.32
C PHE A 11 0.24 6.37 -9.69
N GLU A 12 1.22 6.10 -10.57
CA GLU A 12 0.99 5.50 -11.89
C GLU A 12 0.47 4.05 -11.83
N ASP A 13 0.73 3.34 -10.72
CA ASP A 13 0.33 1.96 -10.50
C ASP A 13 -0.98 1.85 -9.71
N GLU A 14 -1.58 2.97 -9.28
CA GLU A 14 -2.84 3.01 -8.52
C GLU A 14 -3.96 2.26 -9.25
N GLY A 15 -4.07 2.46 -10.57
CA GLY A 15 -5.09 1.85 -11.41
C GLY A 15 -4.97 0.32 -11.55
N LEU A 16 -3.87 -0.29 -11.08
CA LEU A 16 -3.73 -1.75 -11.04
C LEU A 16 -4.54 -2.37 -9.91
N LEU A 17 -4.83 -1.60 -8.85
CA LEU A 17 -5.55 -2.06 -7.67
C LEU A 17 -7.08 -1.88 -7.84
N GLU A 18 -7.61 -2.22 -9.03
CA GLU A 18 -9.05 -2.16 -9.32
C GLU A 18 -9.86 -2.88 -8.23
N LEU A 19 -10.96 -2.24 -7.82
CA LEU A 19 -11.60 -2.55 -6.55
C LEU A 19 -12.84 -3.42 -6.72
N PRO A 20 -13.06 -4.38 -5.80
CA PRO A 20 -14.39 -4.91 -5.55
C PRO A 20 -15.30 -3.80 -5.00
N VAL A 21 -16.55 -3.71 -5.46
CA VAL A 21 -17.56 -2.71 -5.03
C VAL A 21 -17.79 -2.73 -3.50
N ASP A 22 -17.53 -3.86 -2.84
CA ASP A 22 -17.80 -4.08 -1.42
C ASP A 22 -16.60 -3.79 -0.50
N ALA A 23 -15.45 -3.36 -1.04
CA ALA A 23 -14.24 -3.12 -0.26
C ALA A 23 -14.31 -1.79 0.52
N THR A 24 -14.13 -1.84 1.85
CA THR A 24 -13.97 -0.64 2.68
C THR A 24 -12.49 -0.29 2.82
N TYR A 25 -12.08 0.83 2.22
CA TYR A 25 -10.71 1.33 2.33
C TYR A 25 -10.69 2.86 2.16
N THR A 26 -9.59 3.47 2.57
CA THR A 26 -9.30 4.89 2.38
C THR A 26 -8.12 5.03 1.43
N LEU A 27 -8.23 5.90 0.43
CA LEU A 27 -7.15 6.28 -0.47
C LEU A 27 -6.66 7.69 -0.14
N ALA A 28 -5.35 7.86 -0.01
CA ALA A 28 -4.70 9.16 0.07
C ALA A 28 -3.54 9.23 -0.92
N ALA A 29 -3.30 10.40 -1.50
CA ALA A 29 -2.13 10.67 -2.33
C ALA A 29 -1.23 11.68 -1.63
N PHE A 30 0.09 11.44 -1.65
CA PHE A 30 1.08 12.38 -1.15
C PHE A 30 2.37 12.35 -1.96
N THR A 31 3.21 13.37 -1.78
CA THR A 31 4.56 13.41 -2.34
C THR A 31 5.52 12.70 -1.38
N GLY A 32 6.17 11.64 -1.84
CA GLY A 32 7.19 10.89 -1.11
C GLY A 32 8.50 11.67 -0.95
N GLU A 33 9.50 11.05 -0.34
CA GLU A 33 10.76 11.73 0.03
C GLU A 33 11.58 12.21 -1.18
N THR A 34 11.33 11.64 -2.36
CA THR A 34 12.05 11.94 -3.61
C THR A 34 11.20 12.72 -4.62
N ASP A 35 10.23 13.50 -4.15
CA ASP A 35 9.26 14.24 -4.97
C ASP A 35 8.35 13.35 -5.87
N MET A 36 8.39 12.03 -5.68
CA MET A 36 7.53 11.09 -6.38
C MET A 36 6.13 11.05 -5.75
N GLN A 37 5.08 11.03 -6.56
CA GLN A 37 3.70 10.85 -6.07
C GLN A 37 3.45 9.40 -5.68
N VAL A 38 2.88 9.22 -4.48
CA VAL A 38 2.61 7.92 -3.87
C VAL A 38 1.13 7.86 -3.52
N SER A 39 0.47 6.77 -3.91
CA SER A 39 -0.89 6.45 -3.51
C SER A 39 -0.87 5.45 -2.36
N VAL A 40 -1.68 5.73 -1.33
CA VAL A 40 -1.73 4.96 -0.09
C VAL A 40 -3.13 4.45 0.18
N PHE A 41 -3.22 3.14 0.20
CA PHE A 41 -4.43 2.37 0.40
C PHE A 41 -4.45 1.85 1.83
N GLU A 42 -5.40 2.32 2.65
CA GLU A 42 -5.58 1.89 4.03
C GLU A 42 -6.88 1.09 4.18
N THR A 43 -6.82 -0.10 4.76
CA THR A 43 -8.00 -0.93 5.05
C THR A 43 -7.88 -1.65 6.40
N LEU A 44 -9.01 -2.10 6.93
CA LEU A 44 -9.09 -3.00 8.08
C LEU A 44 -9.20 -4.47 7.65
N ASP A 45 -9.39 -4.74 6.36
CA ASP A 45 -9.50 -6.10 5.81
C ASP A 45 -8.13 -6.62 5.35
N GLU A 46 -7.63 -7.64 6.06
CA GLU A 46 -6.37 -8.31 5.75
C GLU A 46 -6.39 -8.99 4.38
N ASN A 47 -7.54 -9.55 3.97
CA ASN A 47 -7.67 -10.25 2.70
C ASN A 47 -7.62 -9.26 1.53
N LEU A 48 -8.17 -8.07 1.71
CA LEU A 48 -8.09 -7.01 0.71
C LEU A 48 -6.65 -6.52 0.54
N ALA A 49 -5.94 -6.29 1.65
CA ALA A 49 -4.54 -5.91 1.61
C ALA A 49 -3.65 -6.99 0.96
N ALA A 50 -3.92 -8.27 1.25
CA ALA A 50 -3.22 -9.39 0.62
C ALA A 50 -3.50 -9.50 -0.90
N GLN A 51 -4.73 -9.19 -1.34
CA GLN A 51 -5.05 -9.14 -2.76
C GLN A 51 -4.27 -8.04 -3.48
N TRP A 52 -4.17 -6.84 -2.89
CA TRP A 52 -3.39 -5.76 -3.48
C TRP A 52 -1.91 -6.13 -3.65
N THR A 53 -1.28 -6.69 -2.61
CA THR A 53 0.12 -7.10 -2.70
C THR A 53 0.32 -8.21 -3.74
N GLN A 54 -0.60 -9.17 -3.84
CA GLN A 54 -0.58 -10.21 -4.87
C GLN A 54 -0.68 -9.64 -6.29
N ILE A 55 -1.56 -8.67 -6.54
CA ILE A 55 -1.69 -8.00 -7.84
C ILE A 55 -0.37 -7.30 -8.20
N LEU A 56 0.20 -6.55 -7.26
CA LEU A 56 1.44 -5.81 -7.47
C LEU A 56 2.62 -6.75 -7.72
N ASP A 57 2.71 -7.86 -6.98
CA ASP A 57 3.71 -8.89 -7.21
C ASP A 57 3.56 -9.55 -8.57
N ALA A 58 2.34 -9.90 -8.98
CA ALA A 58 2.06 -10.49 -10.29
C ALA A 58 2.37 -9.54 -11.46
N LYS A 59 2.33 -8.22 -11.22
CA LYS A 59 2.64 -7.17 -12.19
C LYS A 59 4.07 -6.63 -12.07
N ASP A 60 4.89 -7.25 -11.23
CA ASP A 60 6.28 -6.85 -10.99
C ASP A 60 6.43 -5.38 -10.52
N ARG A 61 5.48 -4.88 -9.72
CA ARG A 61 5.46 -3.50 -9.23
C ARG A 61 6.12 -3.37 -7.87
N ALA A 62 6.75 -2.22 -7.65
CA ALA A 62 7.31 -1.84 -6.37
C ALA A 62 6.18 -1.35 -5.45
N TYR A 63 6.26 -1.72 -4.18
CA TYR A 63 5.28 -1.29 -3.18
C TYR A 63 5.83 -1.42 -1.76
N VAL A 64 5.15 -0.78 -0.83
CA VAL A 64 5.38 -0.97 0.60
C VAL A 64 4.09 -1.36 1.28
N ALA A 65 4.07 -2.54 1.89
CA ALA A 65 2.96 -2.98 2.74
C ALA A 65 3.34 -2.80 4.22
N ARG A 66 2.45 -2.21 5.01
CA ARG A 66 2.63 -1.98 6.45
C ARG A 66 1.42 -2.53 7.21
N VAL A 67 1.68 -3.12 8.36
CA VAL A 67 0.68 -3.52 9.34
C VAL A 67 0.87 -2.64 10.57
N MET A 68 -0.16 -1.89 10.92
CA MET A 68 -0.18 -1.01 12.10
C MET A 68 -1.11 -1.59 13.16
N ASP A 69 -0.73 -1.49 14.43
CA ASP A 69 -1.60 -1.74 15.59
C ASP A 69 -1.72 -0.45 16.41
N GLY A 70 -2.88 0.20 16.33
CA GLY A 70 -2.99 1.62 16.69
C GLY A 70 -2.02 2.44 15.84
N ASN A 71 -1.17 3.26 16.47
CA ASN A 71 -0.14 4.08 15.79
C ASN A 71 1.23 3.39 15.71
N LYS A 72 1.33 2.12 16.13
CA LYS A 72 2.60 1.39 16.14
C LYS A 72 2.73 0.54 14.88
N LEU A 73 3.87 0.67 14.20
CA LEU A 73 4.25 -0.25 13.12
C LEU A 73 4.56 -1.63 13.71
N VAL A 74 3.82 -2.64 13.27
CA VAL A 74 3.99 -4.05 13.67
C VAL A 74 4.83 -4.80 12.65
N SER A 75 4.54 -4.59 11.38
CA SER A 75 5.24 -5.25 10.28
C SER A 75 5.34 -4.31 9.09
N GLN A 76 6.43 -4.42 8.34
CA GLN A 76 6.62 -3.74 7.07
C GLN A 76 7.30 -4.69 6.09
N GLN A 77 6.74 -4.76 4.89
CA GLN A 77 7.35 -5.39 3.74
C GLN A 77 7.59 -4.31 2.69
N CYS A 78 8.84 -4.23 2.23
CA CYS A 78 9.25 -3.35 1.14
C CYS A 78 9.67 -4.24 -0.03
N THR A 79 9.00 -4.09 -1.16
CA THR A 79 9.25 -4.91 -2.34
C THR A 79 9.85 -4.05 -3.44
N ARG A 80 10.96 -4.53 -4.04
CA ARG A 80 11.66 -3.90 -5.18
C ARG A 80 12.23 -2.50 -4.91
N ASN A 81 12.43 -2.11 -3.64
CA ASN A 81 13.04 -0.84 -3.22
C ASN A 81 12.49 0.38 -3.99
N PRO A 82 11.24 0.77 -3.72
CA PRO A 82 10.59 1.83 -4.46
C PRO A 82 11.32 3.16 -4.30
N GLY A 83 11.47 3.89 -5.41
CA GLY A 83 12.24 5.14 -5.45
C GLY A 83 11.72 6.26 -4.55
N TRP A 84 10.44 6.21 -4.13
CA TRP A 84 9.84 7.19 -3.21
C TRP A 84 10.18 6.98 -1.73
N ARG A 85 10.87 5.89 -1.40
CA ARG A 85 11.48 5.65 -0.10
C ARG A 85 12.93 6.15 -0.15
N ALA A 86 13.32 7.02 0.77
CA ALA A 86 14.75 7.22 1.01
C ALA A 86 15.35 5.89 1.51
N THR A 87 16.41 5.42 0.85
CA THR A 87 17.27 4.34 1.34
C THR A 87 17.95 4.70 2.65
#